data_AF-A0A1Z3CJV1-F1
#
_entry.id   AF-A0A1Z3CJV1-F1
#
_cell.length_a   1.000
_cell.length_b   1.000
_cell.length_c   1.000
_cell.angle_alpha   90.00
_cell.angle_beta   90.00
_cell.angle_gamma   90.00
#
_symmetry.space_group_name_H-M   'P 1'
#
loop_
_entity.id
_entity.type
_entity.pdbx_description
1 polymer ?
#
loop_
_entity_poly.entity_id
_entity_poly.type
_entity_poly.pdbx_seq_one_letter_code
_entity_poly.pdbx_strand_id
1 'polypeptide(L)'
;MENIFKGLKEKIENYEKILGVNKIEVDSSEASKIENEIKTLKSKIEELANSMEDKSKIEKMKITLNISSIESEITLKEIDLEEKKEKSKNEYENKIESHNNELDNVKNEIEKFIIDSEDNIENNIKNLYNSILLENNHQFSKTTGSNIGVKRSNPILLGSDLEEIKGYYENIIKVELANLKNIKSDESTIDNELKRIKGQVSQYYDQADAYQSQGTQWALKSPTTFLGNYDEDKADDYMESMRYCHNEAQRYRKMAIDENEKAIPLEKEQVKLKIRREAIENKINTVNEMVDEMIKEVIKEELKKRGIVIPNFVPVTKYFNAPDEVEE
;
A
#
# COMPACT_ATOMS: atom_id res chain seq x y z
N MET A 1 -22.67 3.15 3.01
CA MET A 1 -22.57 2.64 4.38
C MET A 1 -23.59 1.55 4.67
N GLU A 2 -24.90 1.78 4.54
CA GLU A 2 -25.90 0.72 4.83
C GLU A 2 -25.60 -0.61 4.13
N ASN A 3 -25.30 -0.56 2.83
CA ASN A 3 -24.94 -1.75 2.04
C ASN A 3 -23.64 -2.42 2.49
N ILE A 4 -22.66 -1.64 2.99
CA ILE A 4 -21.38 -2.16 3.46
C ILE A 4 -21.61 -2.96 4.73
N PHE A 5 -22.28 -2.38 5.73
CA PHE A 5 -22.54 -3.05 6.99
C PHE A 5 -23.49 -4.25 6.85
N LYS A 6 -24.50 -4.13 5.99
CA LYS A 6 -25.40 -5.25 5.70
C LYS A 6 -24.63 -6.40 5.04
N GLY A 7 -23.81 -6.10 4.02
CA GLY A 7 -22.98 -7.11 3.35
C GLY A 7 -21.96 -7.76 4.28
N LEU A 8 -21.33 -6.97 5.16
CA LEU A 8 -20.41 -7.49 6.16
C LEU A 8 -21.10 -8.44 7.14
N LYS A 9 -22.28 -8.05 7.64
CA LYS A 9 -23.07 -8.87 8.56
C LYS A 9 -23.49 -10.20 7.92
N GLU A 10 -23.98 -10.18 6.68
CA GLU A 10 -24.37 -11.39 5.95
C GLU A 10 -23.19 -12.36 5.77
N LYS A 11 -21.99 -11.84 5.49
CA LYS A 11 -20.77 -12.65 5.36
C LYS A 11 -20.33 -13.26 6.68
N ILE A 12 -20.38 -12.50 7.78
CA ILE A 12 -20.05 -12.99 9.13
C ILE A 12 -21.05 -14.07 9.57
N GLU A 13 -22.35 -13.85 9.36
CA GLU A 13 -23.38 -14.86 9.66
C GLU A 13 -23.18 -16.15 8.84
N ASN A 14 -22.69 -16.04 7.60
CA ASN A 14 -22.35 -17.21 6.79
C ASN A 14 -21.16 -17.99 7.38
N TYR A 15 -20.12 -17.28 7.82
CA TYR A 15 -18.98 -17.88 8.51
C TYR A 15 -19.42 -18.63 9.79
N GLU A 16 -20.26 -18.02 10.61
CA GLU A 16 -20.78 -18.63 11.84
C GLU A 16 -21.64 -19.88 11.56
N LYS A 17 -22.43 -19.87 10.47
CA LYS A 17 -23.20 -21.04 10.04
C LYS A 17 -22.31 -22.21 9.67
N ILE A 18 -21.25 -21.96 8.89
CA ILE A 18 -20.30 -23.02 8.51
C ILE A 18 -19.63 -23.57 9.76
N LEU A 19 -19.15 -22.70 10.65
CA LEU A 19 -18.54 -23.09 11.93
C LEU A 19 -19.48 -23.95 12.80
N GLY A 20 -20.80 -23.69 12.76
CA GLY A 20 -21.80 -24.39 13.55
C GLY A 20 -22.16 -25.81 13.07
N VAL A 21 -21.75 -26.22 11.86
CA VAL A 21 -22.04 -27.57 11.32
C VAL A 21 -21.11 -28.61 11.95
N ASN A 22 -21.40 -29.00 13.20
CA ASN A 22 -20.58 -29.91 14.00
C ASN A 22 -20.80 -31.41 13.73
N LYS A 23 -21.52 -31.81 12.68
CA LYS A 23 -21.83 -33.22 12.40
C LYS A 23 -21.29 -33.67 11.05
N ILE A 24 -20.01 -34.02 11.04
CA ILE A 24 -19.43 -34.85 9.99
C ILE A 24 -19.82 -36.30 10.31
N GLU A 25 -21.03 -36.70 9.92
CA GLU A 25 -21.47 -38.10 10.03
C GLU A 25 -20.84 -38.93 8.90
N VAL A 26 -20.23 -40.06 9.26
CA VAL A 26 -19.70 -41.05 8.32
C VAL A 26 -20.45 -42.35 8.57
N ASP A 27 -20.93 -42.98 7.49
CA ASP A 27 -21.69 -44.22 7.58
C ASP A 27 -20.77 -45.39 7.94
N SER A 28 -20.78 -45.77 9.22
CA SER A 28 -20.01 -46.90 9.76
C SER A 28 -20.85 -48.19 9.87
N SER A 29 -22.09 -48.18 9.34
CA SER A 29 -23.04 -49.28 9.53
C SER A 29 -22.56 -50.60 8.93
N GLU A 30 -21.80 -50.55 7.83
CA GLU A 30 -21.29 -51.73 7.13
C GLU A 30 -20.09 -52.37 7.85
N ALA A 31 -19.18 -51.55 8.38
CA ALA A 31 -18.07 -52.04 9.21
C ALA A 31 -18.58 -52.73 10.49
N SER A 32 -19.61 -52.16 11.12
CA SER A 32 -20.25 -52.75 12.31
C SER A 32 -20.91 -54.10 12.00
N LYS A 33 -21.49 -54.30 10.81
CA LYS A 33 -22.04 -55.60 10.38
C LYS A 33 -20.94 -56.65 10.24
N ILE A 34 -19.84 -56.33 9.56
CA ILE A 34 -18.71 -57.25 9.35
C ILE A 34 -18.08 -57.63 10.71
N GLU A 35 -17.94 -56.67 11.62
CA GLU A 35 -17.40 -56.91 12.97
C GLU A 35 -18.26 -57.89 13.79
N ASN A 36 -19.59 -57.74 13.70
CA ASN A 36 -20.53 -58.67 14.34
C ASN A 36 -20.49 -60.08 13.71
N GLU A 37 -20.31 -60.17 12.40
CA GLU A 37 -20.15 -61.46 11.71
C GLU A 37 -18.85 -62.18 12.12
N ILE A 38 -17.72 -61.46 12.19
CA ILE A 38 -16.45 -62.01 12.69
C ILE A 38 -16.60 -62.51 14.13
N LYS A 39 -17.27 -61.74 15.00
CA LYS A 39 -17.55 -62.15 16.39
C LYS A 39 -18.35 -63.46 16.45
N THR A 40 -19.35 -63.60 15.59
CA THR A 40 -20.19 -64.81 15.49
C THR A 40 -19.38 -66.01 15.01
N LEU A 41 -18.50 -65.85 14.02
CA LEU A 41 -17.63 -66.92 13.53
C LEU A 41 -16.60 -67.36 14.58
N LYS A 42 -16.02 -66.42 15.35
CA LYS A 42 -15.11 -66.72 16.45
C LYS A 42 -15.79 -67.57 17.55
N SER A 43 -17.03 -67.26 17.91
CA SER A 43 -17.81 -68.08 18.85
C SER A 43 -18.07 -69.50 18.32
N LYS A 44 -18.33 -69.67 17.01
CA LYS A 44 -18.50 -71.01 16.41
C LYS A 44 -17.22 -71.85 16.45
N ILE A 45 -16.04 -71.25 16.29
CA ILE A 45 -14.76 -71.96 16.46
C ILE A 45 -14.61 -72.46 17.90
N GLU A 46 -14.95 -71.62 18.89
CA GLU A 46 -14.86 -71.96 20.31
C GLU A 46 -15.79 -73.12 20.69
N GLU A 47 -17.03 -73.14 20.18
CA GLU A 47 -17.96 -74.26 20.32
C GLU A 47 -17.42 -75.56 19.70
N LEU A 48 -16.91 -75.48 18.47
CA LEU A 48 -16.32 -76.63 17.78
C LEU A 48 -15.10 -77.17 18.54
N ALA A 49 -14.27 -76.29 19.08
CA ALA A 49 -13.08 -76.64 19.85
C ALA A 49 -13.42 -77.36 21.17
N ASN A 50 -14.40 -76.84 21.93
CA ASN A 50 -14.89 -77.46 23.15
C ASN A 50 -15.50 -78.85 22.90
N SER A 51 -16.08 -79.06 21.71
CA SER A 51 -16.66 -80.36 21.34
C SER A 51 -15.63 -81.45 21.00
N MET A 52 -14.33 -81.14 20.95
CA MET A 52 -13.30 -82.09 20.49
C MET A 52 -12.86 -83.11 21.56
N GLU A 53 -12.94 -82.80 22.86
CA GLU A 53 -12.26 -83.55 23.94
C GLU A 53 -12.58 -85.06 23.89
N ASP A 54 -13.86 -85.42 23.76
CA ASP A 54 -14.35 -86.81 23.85
C ASP A 54 -14.53 -87.53 22.49
N LYS A 55 -14.09 -86.94 21.38
CA LYS A 55 -14.35 -87.49 20.03
C LYS A 55 -13.25 -88.41 19.49
N SER A 56 -13.65 -89.26 18.54
CA SER A 56 -12.73 -90.17 17.83
C SER A 56 -11.69 -89.42 16.98
N LYS A 57 -10.58 -90.09 16.63
CA LYS A 57 -9.49 -89.48 15.85
C LYS A 57 -9.95 -88.92 14.49
N ILE A 58 -10.88 -89.61 13.82
CA ILE A 58 -11.45 -89.17 12.54
C ILE A 58 -12.37 -87.95 12.72
N GLU A 59 -13.17 -87.92 13.78
CA GLU A 59 -14.03 -86.77 14.08
C GLU A 59 -13.22 -85.55 14.47
N LYS A 60 -12.14 -85.73 15.25
CA LYS A 60 -11.16 -84.66 15.54
C LYS A 60 -10.61 -84.07 14.25
N MET A 61 -10.20 -84.89 13.28
CA MET A 61 -9.73 -84.40 11.96
C MET A 61 -10.81 -83.62 11.19
N LYS A 62 -12.08 -84.07 11.23
CA LYS A 62 -13.20 -83.35 10.59
C LYS A 62 -13.43 -81.98 11.25
N ILE A 63 -13.38 -81.92 12.57
CA ILE A 63 -13.52 -80.67 13.32
C ILE A 63 -12.36 -79.72 13.00
N THR A 64 -11.12 -80.21 12.97
CA THR A 64 -9.95 -79.41 12.59
C THR A 64 -10.07 -78.82 11.17
N LEU A 65 -10.55 -79.59 10.20
CA LEU A 65 -10.79 -79.09 8.84
C LEU A 65 -11.88 -78.01 8.80
N ASN A 66 -12.97 -78.19 9.56
CA ASN A 66 -14.02 -77.17 9.67
C ASN A 66 -13.52 -75.89 10.35
N ILE A 67 -12.74 -76.00 11.43
CA ILE A 67 -12.12 -74.85 12.10
C ILE A 67 -11.23 -74.10 11.11
N SER A 68 -10.36 -74.81 10.39
CA SER A 68 -9.48 -74.20 9.39
C SER A 68 -10.25 -73.50 8.26
N SER A 69 -11.40 -74.05 7.85
CA SER A 69 -12.29 -73.39 6.88
C SER A 69 -12.90 -72.10 7.44
N ILE A 70 -13.35 -72.09 8.70
CA ILE A 70 -13.94 -70.90 9.33
C ILE A 70 -12.85 -69.84 9.59
N GLU A 71 -11.64 -70.25 9.99
CA GLU A 71 -10.49 -69.36 10.15
C GLU A 71 -10.14 -68.63 8.84
N SER A 72 -10.17 -69.35 7.72
CA SER A 72 -9.97 -68.76 6.39
C SER A 72 -11.05 -67.73 6.04
N GLU A 73 -12.31 -68.00 6.39
CA GLU A 73 -13.42 -67.06 6.20
C GLU A 73 -13.28 -65.82 7.10
N ILE A 74 -12.83 -65.99 8.34
CA ILE A 74 -12.52 -64.88 9.25
C ILE A 74 -11.41 -64.00 8.65
N THR A 75 -10.33 -64.59 8.14
CA THR A 75 -9.23 -63.81 7.54
C THR A 75 -9.71 -62.97 6.36
N LEU A 76 -10.57 -63.49 5.49
CA LEU A 76 -11.16 -62.71 4.39
C LEU A 76 -12.01 -61.55 4.90
N LYS A 77 -12.87 -61.79 5.89
CA LYS A 77 -13.70 -60.74 6.49
C LYS A 77 -12.88 -59.70 7.26
N GLU A 78 -11.76 -60.09 7.88
CA GLU A 78 -10.84 -59.16 8.54
C GLU A 78 -10.17 -58.23 7.52
N ILE A 79 -9.83 -58.72 6.32
CA ILE A 79 -9.34 -57.88 5.21
C ILE A 79 -10.43 -56.91 4.73
N ASP A 80 -11.66 -57.39 4.52
CA ASP A 80 -12.79 -56.54 4.10
C ASP A 80 -13.12 -55.46 5.15
N LEU A 81 -13.03 -55.80 6.45
CA LEU A 81 -13.23 -54.86 7.55
C LEU A 81 -12.18 -53.75 7.52
N GLU A 82 -10.91 -54.10 7.30
CA GLU A 82 -9.81 -53.14 7.24
C GLU A 82 -10.00 -52.18 6.05
N GLU A 83 -10.36 -52.70 4.87
CA GLU A 83 -10.64 -51.88 3.69
C GLU A 83 -11.81 -50.90 3.91
N LYS A 84 -12.86 -51.35 4.61
CA LYS A 84 -14.02 -50.50 4.94
C LYS A 84 -13.67 -49.43 5.98
N LYS A 85 -12.87 -49.77 6.99
CA LYS A 85 -12.36 -48.79 7.97
C LYS A 85 -11.48 -47.73 7.31
N GLU A 86 -10.58 -48.13 6.42
CA GLU A 86 -9.72 -47.22 5.67
C GLU A 86 -10.53 -46.28 4.77
N LYS A 87 -11.55 -46.80 4.06
CA LYS A 87 -12.47 -45.97 3.26
C LYS A 87 -13.24 -44.97 4.11
N SER A 88 -13.77 -45.40 5.25
CA SER A 88 -14.48 -44.51 6.19
C SER A 88 -13.57 -43.42 6.75
N LYS A 89 -12.31 -43.74 7.03
CA LYS A 89 -11.29 -42.78 7.48
C LYS A 89 -10.98 -41.76 6.39
N ASN A 90 -10.72 -42.21 5.17
CA ASN A 90 -10.45 -41.33 4.03
C ASN A 90 -11.66 -40.43 3.71
N GLU A 91 -12.89 -40.94 3.82
CA GLU A 91 -14.10 -40.12 3.64
C GLU A 91 -14.22 -39.04 4.74
N TYR A 92 -13.92 -39.39 5.99
CA TYR A 92 -13.89 -38.43 7.09
C TYR A 92 -12.84 -37.33 6.85
N GLU A 93 -11.62 -37.71 6.49
CA GLU A 93 -10.51 -36.79 6.19
C GLU A 93 -10.86 -35.86 5.02
N ASN A 94 -11.41 -36.39 3.92
CA ASN A 94 -11.85 -35.59 2.78
C ASN A 94 -12.96 -34.59 3.16
N LYS A 95 -13.92 -34.98 4.01
CA LYS A 95 -14.97 -34.08 4.51
C LYS A 95 -14.41 -32.97 5.38
N ILE A 96 -13.44 -33.27 6.25
CA ILE A 96 -12.74 -32.26 7.05
C ILE A 96 -11.99 -31.28 6.15
N GLU A 97 -11.24 -31.79 5.17
CA GLU A 97 -10.48 -30.97 4.25
C GLU A 97 -11.40 -30.04 3.46
N SER A 98 -12.50 -30.57 2.92
CA SER A 98 -13.53 -29.77 2.23
C SER A 98 -14.11 -28.69 3.13
N HIS A 99 -14.45 -29.03 4.37
CA HIS A 99 -15.01 -28.08 5.34
C HIS A 99 -14.01 -26.97 5.70
N ASN A 100 -12.75 -27.32 5.92
CA ASN A 100 -11.69 -26.34 6.19
C ASN A 100 -11.47 -25.41 5.00
N ASN A 101 -11.47 -25.95 3.78
CA ASN A 101 -11.34 -25.15 2.55
C ASN A 101 -12.52 -24.18 2.38
N GLU A 102 -13.76 -24.61 2.67
CA GLU A 102 -14.93 -23.72 2.68
C GLU A 102 -14.80 -22.61 3.73
N LEU A 103 -14.33 -22.95 4.93
CA LEU A 103 -14.12 -22.00 6.01
C LEU A 103 -13.09 -20.94 5.61
N ASP A 104 -11.95 -21.35 5.05
CA ASP A 104 -10.88 -20.45 4.63
C ASP A 104 -11.29 -19.56 3.45
N ASN A 105 -12.09 -20.08 2.51
CA ASN A 105 -12.67 -19.26 1.45
C ASN A 105 -13.54 -18.13 2.00
N VAL A 106 -14.41 -18.41 2.99
CA VAL A 106 -15.25 -17.38 3.59
C VAL A 106 -14.44 -16.38 4.41
N LYS A 107 -13.38 -16.82 5.12
CA LYS A 107 -12.45 -15.88 5.80
C LYS A 107 -11.84 -14.89 4.81
N ASN A 108 -11.31 -15.40 3.69
CA ASN A 108 -10.71 -14.57 2.64
C ASN A 108 -11.73 -13.61 2.01
N GLU A 109 -12.99 -14.03 1.85
CA GLU A 109 -14.06 -13.16 1.36
C GLU A 109 -14.38 -12.02 2.33
N ILE A 110 -14.38 -12.27 3.65
CA ILE A 110 -14.62 -11.26 4.66
C ILE A 110 -13.48 -10.24 4.67
N GLU A 111 -12.23 -10.71 4.69
CA GLU A 111 -11.05 -9.86 4.67
C GLU A 111 -11.05 -8.96 3.43
N LYS A 112 -11.23 -9.56 2.24
CA LYS A 112 -11.27 -8.81 0.99
C LYS A 112 -12.42 -7.80 0.97
N PHE A 113 -13.60 -8.18 1.47
CA PHE A 113 -14.75 -7.27 1.53
C PHE A 113 -14.47 -6.05 2.42
N ILE A 114 -13.79 -6.23 3.55
CA ILE A 114 -13.39 -5.14 4.43
C ILE A 114 -12.42 -4.22 3.70
N ILE A 115 -11.34 -4.75 3.13
CA ILE A 115 -10.34 -3.95 2.40
C ILE A 115 -10.98 -3.18 1.24
N ASP A 116 -11.78 -3.85 0.41
CA ASP A 116 -12.50 -3.22 -0.71
C ASP A 116 -13.45 -2.12 -0.20
N SER A 117 -14.04 -2.29 0.99
CA SER A 117 -14.92 -1.28 1.60
C SER A 117 -14.15 -0.08 2.13
N GLU A 118 -13.01 -0.30 2.79
CA GLU A 118 -12.12 0.77 3.27
C GLU A 118 -11.60 1.62 2.10
N ASP A 119 -11.08 0.96 1.06
CA ASP A 119 -10.60 1.62 -0.16
C ASP A 119 -11.71 2.44 -0.82
N ASN A 120 -12.93 1.90 -0.87
CA ASN A 120 -14.06 2.62 -1.43
C ASN A 120 -14.45 3.84 -0.58
N ILE A 121 -14.48 3.75 0.76
CA ILE A 121 -14.78 4.88 1.64
C ILE A 121 -13.71 5.96 1.49
N GLU A 122 -12.44 5.57 1.54
CA GLU A 122 -11.31 6.47 1.37
C GLU A 122 -11.34 7.15 0.00
N ASN A 123 -11.60 6.42 -1.07
CA ASN A 123 -11.73 7.01 -2.39
C ASN A 123 -12.96 7.92 -2.54
N ASN A 124 -14.05 7.74 -1.78
CA ASN A 124 -15.18 8.66 -1.87
C ASN A 124 -14.94 9.95 -1.07
N ILE A 125 -14.14 9.90 0.00
CA ILE A 125 -13.85 11.05 0.86
C ILE A 125 -12.59 11.81 0.39
N LYS A 126 -11.51 11.09 0.11
CA LYS A 126 -10.17 11.65 -0.14
C LYS A 126 -9.78 11.77 -1.63
N ASN A 127 -10.55 11.22 -2.57
CA ASN A 127 -10.23 11.30 -4.02
C ASN A 127 -10.55 12.66 -4.66
N LEU A 128 -10.22 13.73 -3.93
CA LEU A 128 -10.32 15.10 -4.39
C LEU A 128 -9.13 15.47 -5.29
N TYR A 129 -7.98 14.82 -5.09
CA TYR A 129 -6.74 15.13 -5.81
C TYR A 129 -6.89 14.97 -7.32
N ASN A 130 -7.55 13.90 -7.78
CA ASN A 130 -7.82 13.66 -9.20
C ASN A 130 -8.88 14.63 -9.75
N SER A 131 -9.90 14.97 -8.96
CA SER A 131 -10.99 15.87 -9.36
C SER A 131 -10.51 17.32 -9.53
N ILE A 132 -9.67 17.81 -8.61
CA ILE A 132 -9.10 19.17 -8.66
C ILE A 132 -8.06 19.30 -9.78
N LEU A 133 -7.27 18.25 -10.08
CA LEU A 133 -6.36 18.26 -11.24
C LEU A 133 -7.12 18.35 -12.57
N LEU A 134 -8.28 17.69 -12.69
CA LEU A 134 -9.13 17.76 -13.88
C LEU A 134 -9.83 19.12 -14.03
N GLU A 135 -10.35 19.71 -12.95
CA GLU A 135 -11.01 21.02 -13.00
C GLU A 135 -10.05 22.14 -13.40
N ASN A 136 -8.78 22.06 -13.00
CA ASN A 136 -7.75 23.04 -13.37
C ASN A 136 -7.19 22.89 -14.80
N ASN A 137 -7.37 21.72 -15.43
CA ASN A 137 -6.94 21.48 -16.82
C ASN A 137 -8.04 21.80 -17.85
N HIS A 138 -9.26 22.11 -17.41
CA HIS A 138 -10.39 22.39 -18.30
C HIS A 138 -10.44 23.82 -18.86
N GLN A 139 -9.31 24.53 -18.91
CA GLN A 139 -9.18 25.78 -19.67
C GLN A 139 -8.40 25.67 -20.98
N PHE A 140 -7.68 24.58 -21.26
CA PHE A 140 -7.04 24.40 -22.58
C PHE A 140 -6.86 22.92 -22.93
N SER A 141 -7.74 22.37 -23.78
CA SER A 141 -7.39 21.45 -24.88
C SER A 141 -8.63 20.76 -25.45
N LYS A 142 -9.04 21.17 -26.66
CA LYS A 142 -9.67 20.27 -27.62
C LYS A 142 -8.54 19.50 -28.29
N THR A 143 -8.30 18.23 -27.93
CA THR A 143 -7.90 17.17 -28.87
C THR A 143 -7.87 15.80 -28.18
N THR A 144 -8.72 14.91 -28.71
CA THR A 144 -8.46 13.49 -29.02
C THR A 144 -7.63 12.63 -28.06
N GLY A 145 -8.35 11.77 -27.31
CA GLY A 145 -8.06 10.33 -27.22
C GLY A 145 -6.86 9.86 -26.39
N SER A 146 -7.09 9.59 -25.10
CA SER A 146 -6.58 8.38 -24.43
C SER A 146 -7.39 8.13 -23.16
N ASN A 147 -8.27 7.14 -23.21
CA ASN A 147 -9.05 6.71 -22.04
C ASN A 147 -8.13 5.92 -21.11
N ILE A 148 -7.46 6.61 -20.19
CA ILE A 148 -7.03 5.95 -18.95
C ILE A 148 -8.31 5.71 -18.16
N GLY A 149 -8.75 4.46 -18.17
CA GLY A 149 -9.96 4.02 -17.48
C GLY A 149 -9.83 4.23 -15.98
N VAL A 150 -10.19 5.42 -15.51
CA VAL A 150 -10.59 5.62 -14.12
C VAL A 150 -11.84 4.77 -13.95
N LYS A 151 -11.72 3.64 -13.26
CA LYS A 151 -12.88 2.93 -12.70
C LYS A 151 -13.63 3.97 -11.86
N ARG A 152 -14.68 4.56 -12.43
CA ARG A 152 -15.67 5.32 -11.66
C ARG A 152 -16.32 4.30 -10.75
N SER A 153 -15.82 4.22 -9.51
CA SER A 153 -16.55 3.56 -8.42
C SER A 153 -17.92 4.22 -8.36
N ASN A 154 -18.99 3.41 -8.40
CA ASN A 154 -20.33 3.93 -8.22
C ASN A 154 -20.37 4.69 -6.89
N PRO A 155 -20.95 5.90 -6.82
CA PRO A 155 -21.01 6.67 -5.59
C PRO A 155 -21.74 5.85 -4.54
N ILE A 156 -21.02 5.46 -3.49
CA ILE A 156 -21.61 4.79 -2.33
C ILE A 156 -22.26 5.89 -1.50
N LEU A 157 -23.50 5.67 -1.07
CA LEU A 157 -24.14 6.54 -0.09
C LEU A 157 -23.38 6.41 1.24
N LEU A 158 -22.51 7.37 1.57
CA LEU A 158 -21.59 7.32 2.70
C LEU A 158 -22.28 7.42 4.08
N GLY A 159 -23.59 7.72 4.12
CA GLY A 159 -24.27 8.08 5.37
C GLY A 159 -24.05 9.56 5.71
N SER A 160 -24.84 10.12 6.63
CA SER A 160 -24.80 11.55 6.96
C SER A 160 -23.43 12.00 7.45
N ASP A 161 -22.86 11.24 8.38
CA ASP A 161 -21.69 11.67 9.15
C ASP A 161 -20.43 11.67 8.26
N LEU A 162 -20.26 10.64 7.42
CA LEU A 162 -19.16 10.58 6.46
C LEU A 162 -19.31 11.59 5.31
N GLU A 163 -20.54 11.92 4.88
CA GLU A 163 -20.74 12.97 3.87
C GLU A 163 -20.44 14.36 4.44
N GLU A 164 -20.72 14.59 5.72
CA GLU A 164 -20.31 15.80 6.43
C GLU A 164 -18.77 15.89 6.55
N ILE A 165 -18.10 14.81 6.96
CA ILE A 165 -16.64 14.71 6.99
C ILE A 165 -16.03 15.02 5.62
N LYS A 166 -16.60 14.42 4.57
CA LYS A 166 -16.20 14.71 3.19
C LYS A 166 -16.36 16.19 2.86
N GLY A 167 -17.48 16.82 3.20
CA GLY A 167 -17.69 18.26 3.00
C GLY A 167 -16.65 19.12 3.70
N TYR A 168 -16.30 18.82 4.97
CA TYR A 168 -15.25 19.54 5.69
C TYR A 168 -13.87 19.33 5.05
N TYR A 169 -13.53 18.09 4.72
CA TYR A 169 -12.28 17.74 4.07
C TYR A 169 -12.13 18.50 2.74
N GLU A 170 -13.17 18.45 1.90
CA GLU A 170 -13.19 19.12 0.60
C GLU A 170 -12.95 20.63 0.71
N ASN A 171 -13.63 21.29 1.65
CA ASN A 171 -13.50 22.73 1.88
C ASN A 171 -12.08 23.11 2.28
N ILE A 172 -11.46 22.35 3.19
CA ILE A 172 -10.11 22.63 3.69
C ILE A 172 -9.08 22.36 2.59
N ILE A 173 -9.11 21.17 2.00
CA ILE A 173 -8.12 20.74 1.02
C ILE A 173 -8.15 21.59 -0.25
N LYS A 174 -9.35 22.00 -0.71
CA LYS A 174 -9.47 22.88 -1.87
C LYS A 174 -8.75 24.22 -1.66
N VAL A 175 -8.91 24.83 -0.49
CA VAL A 175 -8.27 26.10 -0.15
C VAL A 175 -6.75 25.91 -0.03
N GLU A 176 -6.31 24.87 0.68
CA GLU A 176 -4.87 24.67 0.91
C GLU A 176 -4.11 24.25 -0.37
N LEU A 177 -4.72 23.46 -1.25
CA LEU A 177 -4.14 23.15 -2.55
C LEU A 177 -4.02 24.38 -3.46
N ALA A 178 -5.01 25.28 -3.42
CA ALA A 178 -4.95 26.54 -4.15
C ALA A 178 -3.82 27.44 -3.62
N ASN A 179 -3.69 27.55 -2.29
CA ASN A 179 -2.58 28.26 -1.66
C ASN A 179 -1.23 27.67 -2.05
N LEU A 180 -1.11 26.34 -2.04
CA LEU A 180 0.11 25.63 -2.41
C LEU A 180 0.50 25.88 -3.87
N LYS A 181 -0.48 25.90 -4.78
CA LYS A 181 -0.28 26.21 -6.20
C LYS A 181 0.27 27.63 -6.39
N ASN A 182 -0.32 28.61 -5.70
CA ASN A 182 0.13 30.00 -5.77
C ASN A 182 1.55 30.16 -5.24
N ILE A 183 1.87 29.57 -4.08
CA ILE A 183 3.22 29.63 -3.52
C ILE A 183 4.25 28.98 -4.46
N LYS A 184 3.95 27.82 -5.05
CA LYS A 184 4.85 27.18 -6.01
C LYS A 184 5.09 28.04 -7.26
N SER A 185 4.06 28.78 -7.71
CA SER A 185 4.19 29.73 -8.81
C SER A 185 5.09 30.92 -8.45
N ASP A 186 4.92 31.47 -7.25
CA ASP A 186 5.74 32.58 -6.75
C ASP A 186 7.20 32.14 -6.55
N GLU A 187 7.43 30.96 -5.97
CA GLU A 187 8.76 30.35 -5.83
C GLU A 187 9.44 30.20 -7.20
N SER A 188 8.73 29.69 -8.21
CA SER A 188 9.28 29.54 -9.56
C SER A 188 9.62 30.88 -10.20
N THR A 189 8.84 31.92 -9.93
CA THR A 189 9.10 33.27 -10.45
C THR A 189 10.38 33.83 -9.84
N ILE A 190 10.52 33.74 -8.51
CA ILE A 190 11.71 34.19 -7.78
C ILE A 190 12.96 33.41 -8.21
N ASP A 191 12.85 32.09 -8.39
CA ASP A 191 13.96 31.24 -8.86
C ASP A 191 14.48 31.70 -10.23
N ASN A 192 13.57 32.01 -11.15
CA ASN A 192 13.93 32.51 -12.47
C ASN A 192 14.61 33.88 -12.40
N GLU A 193 14.14 34.78 -11.54
CA GLU A 193 14.77 36.09 -11.34
C GLU A 193 16.16 35.98 -10.70
N LEU A 194 16.31 35.15 -9.66
CA LEU A 194 17.59 34.86 -9.03
C LEU A 194 18.58 34.25 -10.03
N LYS A 195 18.11 33.33 -10.89
CA LYS A 195 18.93 32.74 -11.95
C LYS A 195 19.39 33.79 -12.96
N ARG A 196 18.50 34.72 -13.34
CA ARG A 196 18.84 35.84 -14.24
C ARG A 196 19.89 36.76 -13.60
N ILE A 197 19.70 37.15 -12.35
CA ILE A 197 20.64 38.01 -11.61
C ILE A 197 22.01 37.33 -11.52
N LYS A 198 22.06 36.07 -11.09
CA LYS A 198 23.31 35.30 -11.02
C LYS A 198 24.02 35.21 -12.37
N GLY A 199 23.26 35.05 -13.45
CA GLY A 199 23.79 35.10 -14.82
C GLY A 199 24.41 36.45 -15.17
N GLN A 200 23.74 37.56 -14.86
CA GLN A 200 24.25 38.92 -15.11
C GLN A 200 25.49 39.24 -14.26
N VAL A 201 25.48 38.86 -12.98
CA VAL A 201 26.64 39.00 -12.08
C VAL A 201 27.85 38.26 -12.65
N SER A 202 27.67 37.02 -13.12
CA SER A 202 28.73 36.25 -13.77
C SER A 202 29.27 36.97 -15.01
N GLN A 203 28.40 37.47 -15.89
CA GLN A 203 28.81 38.20 -17.09
C GLN A 203 29.63 39.44 -16.76
N TYR A 204 29.25 40.19 -15.74
CA TYR A 204 30.00 41.37 -15.31
C TYR A 204 31.38 41.00 -14.75
N TYR A 205 31.49 39.91 -13.98
CA TYR A 205 32.80 39.43 -13.52
C TYR A 205 33.67 38.95 -14.68
N ASP A 206 33.12 38.21 -15.66
CA ASP A 206 33.85 37.78 -16.85
C ASP A 206 34.41 38.98 -17.63
N GLN A 207 33.60 40.04 -17.78
CA GLN A 207 34.02 41.29 -18.42
C GLN A 207 35.11 42.02 -17.61
N ALA A 208 34.96 42.11 -16.29
CA ALA A 208 35.96 42.71 -15.42
C ALA A 208 37.31 41.99 -15.51
N ASP A 209 37.30 40.66 -15.53
CA ASP A 209 38.51 39.84 -15.61
C ASP A 209 39.17 39.92 -16.99
N ALA A 210 38.39 40.07 -18.06
CA ALA A 210 38.90 40.35 -19.40
C ALA A 210 39.63 41.70 -19.46
N TYR A 211 39.02 42.77 -18.92
CA TYR A 211 39.67 44.09 -18.85
C TYR A 211 40.90 44.08 -17.94
N GLN A 212 40.86 43.38 -16.80
CA GLN A 212 42.03 43.21 -15.95
C GLN A 212 43.17 42.52 -16.71
N SER A 213 42.88 41.44 -17.43
CA SER A 213 43.87 40.71 -18.24
C SER A 213 44.48 41.60 -19.33
N GLN A 214 43.66 42.40 -20.02
CA GLN A 214 44.15 43.37 -21.00
C GLN A 214 45.05 44.44 -20.34
N GLY A 215 44.65 44.96 -19.17
CA GLY A 215 45.47 45.89 -18.39
C GLY A 215 46.83 45.31 -18.02
N THR A 216 46.88 44.02 -17.63
CA THR A 216 48.14 43.30 -17.38
C THR A 216 48.97 43.16 -18.66
N GLN A 217 48.35 42.91 -19.81
CA GLN A 217 49.08 42.86 -21.08
C GLN A 217 49.72 44.21 -21.43
N TRP A 218 49.01 45.32 -21.24
CA TRP A 218 49.59 46.65 -21.42
C TRP A 218 50.75 46.93 -20.46
N ALA A 219 50.67 46.46 -19.21
CA ALA A 219 51.74 46.56 -18.22
C ALA A 219 53.04 45.87 -18.64
N LEU A 220 52.92 44.77 -19.39
CA LEU A 220 54.04 43.93 -19.79
C LEU A 220 54.72 44.43 -21.08
N LYS A 221 54.12 45.39 -21.80
CA LYS A 221 54.73 45.94 -23.02
C LYS A 221 55.92 46.82 -22.66
N SER A 222 57.03 46.63 -23.37
CA SER A 222 58.19 47.51 -23.27
C SER A 222 57.99 48.75 -24.16
N PRO A 223 58.04 49.97 -23.62
CA PRO A 223 57.90 51.20 -24.41
C PRO A 223 59.25 51.53 -25.07
N THR A 224 59.53 50.87 -26.18
CA THR A 224 60.77 51.09 -26.95
C THR A 224 60.49 51.47 -28.40
N THR A 225 61.39 52.26 -28.96
CA THR A 225 61.47 52.61 -30.38
C THR A 225 61.93 51.40 -31.21
N PHE A 226 61.85 51.48 -32.54
CA PHE A 226 62.32 50.42 -33.44
C PHE A 226 63.79 50.02 -33.21
N LEU A 227 64.63 50.96 -32.75
CA LEU A 227 66.05 50.74 -32.45
C LEU A 227 66.31 50.27 -31.00
N GLY A 228 65.26 50.05 -30.20
CA GLY A 228 65.36 49.55 -28.82
C GLY A 228 65.58 50.63 -27.75
N ASN A 229 65.66 51.90 -28.11
CA ASN A 229 65.70 53.00 -27.14
C ASN A 229 64.35 53.21 -26.48
N TYR A 230 64.32 53.67 -25.23
CA TYR A 230 63.09 54.05 -24.54
C TYR A 230 62.28 55.09 -25.33
N ASP A 231 60.96 54.90 -25.38
CA ASP A 231 59.99 55.71 -26.12
C ASP A 231 58.95 56.25 -25.12
N GLU A 232 59.08 57.52 -24.75
CA GLU A 232 58.25 58.16 -23.73
C GLU A 232 56.78 58.26 -24.16
N ASP A 233 56.53 58.62 -25.42
CA ASP A 233 55.18 58.72 -25.98
C ASP A 233 54.45 57.35 -25.90
N LYS A 234 55.15 56.25 -26.22
CA LYS A 234 54.58 54.90 -26.05
C LYS A 234 54.35 54.52 -24.59
N ALA A 235 55.21 54.96 -23.68
CA ALA A 235 55.03 54.69 -22.26
C ALA A 235 53.75 55.35 -21.72
N ASP A 236 53.49 56.59 -22.15
CA ASP A 236 52.28 57.32 -21.80
C ASP A 236 51.02 56.68 -22.41
N ASP A 237 51.05 56.28 -23.68
CA ASP A 237 49.95 55.55 -24.34
C ASP A 237 49.62 54.23 -23.62
N TYR A 238 50.65 53.47 -23.23
CA TYR A 238 50.48 52.21 -22.50
C TYR A 238 49.92 52.45 -21.10
N MET A 239 50.38 53.50 -20.42
CA MET A 239 49.88 53.89 -19.10
C MET A 239 48.42 54.35 -19.16
N GLU A 240 48.02 55.12 -20.17
CA GLU A 240 46.63 55.52 -20.38
C GLU A 240 45.73 54.31 -20.68
N SER A 241 46.19 53.41 -21.55
CA SER A 241 45.48 52.16 -21.87
C SER A 241 45.31 51.27 -20.63
N MET A 242 46.34 51.16 -19.79
CA MET A 242 46.27 50.45 -18.51
C MET A 242 45.23 51.08 -17.57
N ARG A 243 45.26 52.42 -17.41
CA ARG A 243 44.30 53.14 -16.57
C ARG A 243 42.87 52.94 -17.04
N TYR A 244 42.64 52.99 -18.35
CA TYR A 244 41.34 52.70 -18.95
C TYR A 244 40.86 51.28 -18.61
N CYS A 245 41.68 50.26 -18.86
CA CYS A 245 41.36 48.88 -18.52
C CYS A 245 41.05 48.70 -17.02
N HIS A 246 41.82 49.34 -16.15
CA HIS A 246 41.59 49.30 -14.72
C HIS A 246 40.25 49.92 -14.32
N ASN A 247 39.93 51.11 -14.86
CA ASN A 247 38.69 51.81 -14.57
C ASN A 247 37.47 51.03 -15.07
N GLU A 248 37.52 50.45 -16.27
CA GLU A 248 36.43 49.61 -16.79
C GLU A 248 36.28 48.32 -15.97
N ALA A 249 37.37 47.65 -15.58
CA ALA A 249 37.30 46.48 -14.70
C ALA A 249 36.64 46.81 -13.35
N GLN A 250 36.97 47.95 -12.74
CA GLN A 250 36.32 48.41 -11.51
C GLN A 250 34.82 48.72 -11.74
N ARG A 251 34.47 49.33 -12.87
CA ARG A 251 33.10 49.64 -13.23
C ARG A 251 32.24 48.37 -13.34
N TYR A 252 32.72 47.34 -14.04
CA TYR A 252 32.01 46.06 -14.15
C TYR A 252 31.89 45.36 -12.80
N ARG A 253 32.92 45.40 -11.95
CA ARG A 253 32.83 44.88 -10.58
C ARG A 253 31.77 45.58 -9.74
N LYS A 254 31.68 46.91 -9.88
CA LYS A 254 30.63 47.66 -9.21
C LYS A 254 29.24 47.27 -9.71
N MET A 255 29.06 47.13 -11.02
CA MET A 255 27.80 46.64 -11.59
C MET A 255 27.43 45.24 -11.10
N ALA A 256 28.42 44.34 -10.95
CA ALA A 256 28.21 43.00 -10.38
C ALA A 256 27.74 43.07 -8.93
N ILE A 257 28.33 43.94 -8.11
CA ILE A 257 27.92 44.15 -6.72
C ILE A 257 26.50 44.72 -6.66
N ASP A 258 26.23 45.80 -7.40
CA ASP A 258 24.92 46.45 -7.44
C ASP A 258 23.81 45.50 -7.92
N GLU A 259 24.10 44.62 -8.88
CA GLU A 259 23.15 43.60 -9.34
C GLU A 259 22.96 42.48 -8.31
N ASN A 260 24.03 42.05 -7.64
CA ASN A 260 23.96 41.03 -6.60
C ASN A 260 23.18 41.53 -5.36
N GLU A 261 23.25 42.82 -5.04
CA GLU A 261 22.45 43.42 -3.95
C GLU A 261 20.94 43.27 -4.19
N LYS A 262 20.49 43.23 -5.46
CA LYS A 262 19.09 42.97 -5.81
C LYS A 262 18.65 41.54 -5.52
N ALA A 263 19.57 40.57 -5.43
CA ALA A 263 19.25 39.19 -5.07
C ALA A 263 18.91 39.03 -3.58
N ILE A 264 19.50 39.85 -2.70
CA ILE A 264 19.33 39.76 -1.24
C ILE A 264 17.85 39.77 -0.79
N PRO A 265 16.99 40.72 -1.23
CA PRO A 265 15.58 40.69 -0.86
C PRO A 265 14.83 39.47 -1.42
N LEU A 266 15.17 39.02 -2.63
CA LEU A 266 14.56 37.87 -3.29
C LEU A 266 14.90 36.55 -2.57
N GLU A 267 16.15 36.37 -2.13
CA GLU A 267 16.57 35.21 -1.34
C GLU A 267 15.83 35.16 0.01
N LYS A 268 15.64 36.32 0.66
CA LYS A 268 14.83 36.40 1.89
C LYS A 268 13.36 36.05 1.64
N GLU A 269 12.80 36.46 0.52
CA GLU A 269 11.42 36.14 0.15
C GLU A 269 11.26 34.66 -0.20
N GLN A 270 12.21 34.08 -0.92
CA GLN A 270 12.26 32.64 -1.22
C GLN A 270 12.22 31.79 0.06
N VAL A 271 13.01 32.16 1.07
CA VAL A 271 12.99 31.47 2.38
C VAL A 271 11.62 31.58 3.06
N LYS A 272 10.97 32.75 3.00
CA LYS A 272 9.62 32.94 3.57
C LYS A 272 8.58 32.08 2.84
N LEU A 273 8.64 31.99 1.51
CA LEU A 273 7.73 31.16 0.73
C LEU A 273 7.92 29.67 1.04
N LYS A 274 9.17 29.22 1.17
CA LYS A 274 9.49 27.84 1.55
C LYS A 274 8.90 27.46 2.92
N ILE A 275 9.07 28.33 3.92
CA ILE A 275 8.47 28.12 5.25
C ILE A 275 6.94 28.05 5.17
N ARG A 276 6.31 28.94 4.38
CA ARG A 276 4.85 28.91 4.18
C ARG A 276 4.39 27.64 3.48
N ARG A 277 5.14 27.17 2.49
CA ARG A 277 4.87 25.91 1.78
C ARG A 277 4.88 24.72 2.74
N GLU A 278 5.94 24.59 3.52
CA GLU A 278 6.09 23.54 4.53
C GLU A 278 4.96 23.59 5.57
N ALA A 279 4.56 24.78 6.02
CA ALA A 279 3.45 24.95 6.94
C ALA A 279 2.11 24.47 6.36
N ILE A 280 1.83 24.75 5.08
CA ILE A 280 0.62 24.29 4.40
C ILE A 280 0.64 22.78 4.18
N GLU A 281 1.78 22.21 3.77
CA GLU A 281 1.94 20.76 3.61
C GLU A 281 1.70 20.03 4.94
N ASN A 282 2.25 20.55 6.04
CA ASN A 282 1.99 20.02 7.38
C ASN A 282 0.50 20.13 7.75
N LYS A 283 -0.15 21.26 7.46
CA LYS A 283 -1.59 21.43 7.73
C LYS A 283 -2.44 20.42 6.94
N ILE A 284 -2.11 20.17 5.68
CA ILE A 284 -2.79 19.15 4.86
C ILE A 284 -2.62 17.76 5.48
N ASN A 285 -1.41 17.42 5.94
CA ASN A 285 -1.13 16.13 6.58
C ASN A 285 -1.94 15.97 7.87
N THR A 286 -1.95 16.96 8.75
CA THR A 286 -2.76 16.93 9.98
C THR A 286 -4.25 16.76 9.67
N VAL A 287 -4.76 17.44 8.64
CA VAL A 287 -6.16 17.29 8.23
C VAL A 287 -6.43 15.88 7.69
N ASN A 288 -5.49 15.27 6.95
CA ASN A 288 -5.62 13.89 6.48
C ASN A 288 -5.71 12.89 7.63
N GLU A 289 -4.88 13.08 8.67
CA GLU A 289 -4.87 12.26 9.90
C GLU A 289 -6.17 12.44 10.68
N MET A 290 -6.61 13.68 10.91
CA MET A 290 -7.88 13.95 11.59
C MET A 290 -9.07 13.30 10.87
N VAL A 291 -9.10 13.36 9.54
CA VAL A 291 -10.16 12.71 8.76
C VAL A 291 -10.08 11.19 8.84
N ASP A 292 -8.89 10.59 8.90
CA ASP A 292 -8.75 9.15 9.13
C ASP A 292 -9.36 8.76 10.48
N GLU A 293 -9.06 9.51 11.56
CA GLU A 293 -9.65 9.26 12.88
C GLU A 293 -11.17 9.43 12.89
N MET A 294 -11.70 10.47 12.26
CA MET A 294 -13.14 10.67 12.15
C MET A 294 -13.82 9.52 11.39
N ILE A 295 -13.20 8.99 10.34
CA ILE A 295 -13.72 7.81 9.60
C ILE A 295 -13.73 6.58 10.51
N LYS A 296 -12.64 6.35 11.27
CA LYS A 296 -12.54 5.25 12.24
C LYS A 296 -13.66 5.32 13.27
N GLU A 297 -13.86 6.49 13.88
CA GLU A 297 -14.91 6.69 14.90
C GLU A 297 -16.30 6.42 14.34
N VAL A 298 -16.62 6.95 13.16
CA VAL A 298 -17.92 6.73 12.52
C VAL A 298 -18.16 5.25 12.22
N ILE A 299 -17.15 4.53 11.71
CA ILE A 299 -17.26 3.09 11.46
C ILE A 299 -17.43 2.32 12.76
N LYS A 300 -16.66 2.65 13.80
CA LYS A 300 -16.74 2.01 15.12
C LYS A 300 -18.14 2.18 15.74
N GLU A 301 -18.71 3.38 15.70
CA GLU A 301 -20.06 3.63 16.20
C GLU A 301 -21.13 2.89 15.39
N GLU A 302 -21.02 2.84 14.06
CA GLU A 302 -21.95 2.08 13.22
C GLU A 302 -21.86 0.55 13.46
N LEU A 303 -20.65 0.00 13.67
CA LEU A 303 -20.48 -1.41 14.04
C LEU A 303 -21.18 -1.74 15.36
N LYS A 304 -21.00 -0.89 16.39
CA LYS A 304 -21.68 -1.02 17.70
C LYS A 304 -23.19 -0.94 17.57
N LYS A 305 -23.72 0.07 16.87
CA LYS A 305 -25.16 0.26 16.64
C LYS A 305 -25.81 -0.97 16.00
N ARG A 306 -25.08 -1.64 15.11
CA ARG A 306 -25.58 -2.80 14.34
C ARG A 306 -25.27 -4.15 14.98
N GLY A 307 -24.53 -4.16 16.09
CA GLY A 307 -24.10 -5.37 16.79
C GLY A 307 -23.18 -6.25 15.94
N ILE A 308 -22.36 -5.65 15.07
CA ILE A 308 -21.41 -6.38 14.22
C ILE A 308 -20.08 -6.48 14.96
N VAL A 309 -19.60 -7.70 15.17
CA VAL A 309 -18.28 -7.97 15.77
C VAL A 309 -17.36 -8.50 14.67
N ILE A 310 -16.23 -7.83 14.45
CA ILE A 310 -15.25 -8.28 13.46
C ILE A 310 -14.56 -9.55 13.99
N PRO A 311 -14.53 -10.65 13.22
CA PRO A 311 -13.87 -11.87 13.67
C PRO A 311 -12.36 -11.69 13.88
N ASN A 312 -11.81 -12.34 14.91
CA ASN A 312 -10.39 -12.25 15.28
C ASN A 312 -9.39 -12.72 14.21
N PHE A 313 -9.84 -13.51 13.23
CA PHE A 313 -8.97 -13.94 12.12
C PHE A 313 -8.72 -12.83 11.10
N VAL A 314 -9.55 -11.77 11.11
CA VAL A 314 -9.36 -10.63 10.21
C VAL A 314 -8.16 -9.83 10.72
N PRO A 315 -7.16 -9.55 9.88
CA PRO A 315 -6.01 -8.75 10.29
C PRO A 315 -6.43 -7.34 10.71
N VAL A 316 -5.53 -6.62 11.38
CA VAL A 316 -5.74 -5.20 11.68
C VAL A 316 -5.88 -4.43 10.37
N THR A 317 -6.97 -3.69 10.23
CA THR A 317 -7.27 -2.88 9.04
C THR A 317 -7.30 -1.39 9.40
N LYS A 318 -7.44 -0.51 8.40
CA LYS A 318 -7.29 0.93 8.59
C LYS A 318 -8.45 1.55 9.38
N TYR A 319 -9.67 1.04 9.20
CA TYR A 319 -10.87 1.62 9.79
C TYR A 319 -11.78 0.61 10.52
N PHE A 320 -11.91 -0.64 10.05
CA PHE A 320 -12.85 -1.61 10.63
C PHE A 320 -12.30 -2.36 11.84
N ASN A 321 -11.00 -2.65 11.88
CA ASN A 321 -10.32 -3.33 12.99
C ASN A 321 -9.02 -2.60 13.38
N ALA A 322 -9.07 -1.26 13.35
CA ALA A 322 -7.97 -0.43 13.79
C ALA A 322 -7.79 -0.60 15.32
N PRO A 323 -6.55 -0.72 15.82
CA PRO A 323 -6.31 -0.70 17.26
C PRO A 323 -6.84 0.61 17.82
N ASP A 324 -7.52 0.53 18.95
CA ASP A 324 -7.79 1.73 19.74
C ASP A 324 -6.41 2.32 20.09
N GLU A 325 -6.15 3.56 19.67
CA GLU A 325 -5.04 4.32 20.21
C GLU A 325 -5.31 4.45 21.70
N VAL A 326 -4.69 3.56 22.46
CA VAL A 326 -4.77 3.54 23.92
C VAL A 326 -4.30 4.91 24.38
N GLU A 327 -5.17 5.61 25.11
CA GLU A 327 -4.84 6.75 25.96
C GLU A 327 -3.55 6.39 26.75
N GLU A 328 -2.41 6.97 26.35
CA GLU A 328 -1.21 7.07 27.21
C GLU A 328 -1.32 8.25 28.17
#